data_AF-A0A5J4QFM2-F1
#
_entry.id   AF-A0A5J4QFM2-F1
#
_cell.length_a   1.000
_cell.length_b   1.000
_cell.length_c   1.000
_cell.angle_alpha   90.00
_cell.angle_beta   90.00
_cell.angle_gamma   90.00
#
_symmetry.space_group_name_H-M   'P 1'
#
loop_
_entity.id
_entity.type
_entity.pdbx_description
1 polymer ?
#
loop_
_entity_poly.entity_id
_entity_poly.type
_entity_poly.pdbx_seq_one_letter_code
_entity_poly.pdbx_strand_id
1 'polypeptide(L)'
;MSENISGIIVGTKGDTIDTFVSQHLGMGSFSLFAVTGERNFALCKNDKGVERKFELPAALDSVVTLKVSNLNDRINISVAQSVGFTFPEPLYLIIHCRGFVLNVSRWDDTKEFISINKTDFPSSIFQILLTDSKLNPVSERLIFVINENDLAQLSFTTDKTDYKKRDSVFAQINISNREQQALTGNVSLSVTSDRDVLPDTTVNVLSTLLLTSELKGYIESPAYYFIGRNHTKMYHLDMLMLTQGWRRYDVSSILKGKIKTPKSYLELGPTLSGMVRGGLLMTNPAANYPVSIISMEQGLFGQTITDNKGRFVFNIPEVCDSTSFVVQATTPKNGSRVELLLDSVTYPKSLFTLPQTQMGNRNIFEKYLGKADDKFIQENGMHTIYLDEVVVTAKQNRMKKGQSPYSSPFNTLITAEEIE
;
A
#
# COMPACT_ATOMS: atom_id res chain seq x y z
N MET A 1 -3.42 0.22 21.05
CA MET A 1 -2.52 1.39 20.95
C MET A 1 -1.32 1.14 21.84
N SER A 2 -0.20 1.80 21.53
CA SER A 2 0.99 1.77 22.38
C SER A 2 0.72 2.36 23.77
N GLU A 3 1.53 1.96 24.76
CA GLU A 3 1.55 2.58 26.08
C GLU A 3 2.99 3.01 26.36
N ASN A 4 3.17 4.19 26.96
CA ASN A 4 4.48 4.57 27.49
C ASN A 4 4.79 3.72 28.70
N ILE A 5 6.03 3.23 28.76
CA ILE A 5 6.53 2.45 29.88
C ILE A 5 7.83 3.06 30.40
N SER A 6 8.03 2.95 31.70
CA SER A 6 9.32 3.19 32.35
C SER A 6 9.66 1.98 33.21
N GLY A 7 10.92 1.78 33.53
CA GLY A 7 11.30 0.56 34.23
C GLY A 7 12.77 0.47 34.59
N ILE A 8 13.08 -0.67 35.19
CA ILE A 8 14.44 -1.03 35.60
C ILE A 8 14.81 -2.41 35.06
N ILE A 9 16.09 -2.59 34.75
CA ILE A 9 16.69 -3.88 34.46
C ILE A 9 17.26 -4.42 35.78
N VAL A 10 16.85 -5.62 36.17
CA VAL A 10 17.33 -6.27 37.38
C VAL A 10 18.13 -7.52 37.05
N GLY A 11 19.25 -7.68 37.74
CA GLY A 11 20.13 -8.84 37.63
C GLY A 11 19.61 -10.06 38.39
N THR A 12 20.35 -11.16 38.29
CA THR A 12 19.98 -12.42 38.96
C THR A 12 19.94 -12.28 40.49
N LYS A 13 20.73 -11.35 41.05
CA LYS A 13 20.79 -11.10 42.50
C LYS A 13 19.74 -10.09 42.97
N GLY A 14 18.88 -9.59 42.08
CA GLY A 14 17.85 -8.60 42.38
C GLY A 14 18.37 -7.16 42.43
N ASP A 15 19.63 -6.94 42.08
CA ASP A 15 20.26 -5.64 41.93
C ASP A 15 19.76 -4.93 40.66
N THR A 16 19.57 -3.62 40.76
CA THR A 16 19.24 -2.78 39.60
C THR A 16 20.51 -2.53 38.77
N ILE A 17 20.49 -3.00 37.52
CA ILE A 17 21.60 -2.84 36.57
C ILE A 17 21.47 -1.53 35.79
N ASP A 18 20.26 -1.23 35.32
CA ASP A 18 20.00 -0.05 34.50
C ASP A 18 18.52 0.40 34.61
N THR A 19 18.21 1.58 34.09
CA THR A 19 16.86 2.13 34.01
C THR A 19 16.52 2.48 32.56
N PHE A 20 15.24 2.41 32.20
CA PHE A 20 14.81 2.76 30.84
C PHE A 20 13.45 3.45 30.85
N VAL A 21 13.19 4.19 29.77
CA VAL A 21 11.91 4.85 29.51
C VAL A 21 11.61 4.76 28.02
N SER A 22 10.35 4.61 27.65
CA SER A 22 9.91 4.74 26.26
C SER A 22 10.25 6.13 25.72
N GLN A 23 10.79 6.19 24.51
CA GLN A 23 11.07 7.45 23.82
C GLN A 23 9.99 7.83 22.80
N HIS A 24 9.33 6.86 22.17
CA HIS A 24 8.28 7.14 21.20
C HIS A 24 7.28 5.99 21.05
N LEU A 25 6.00 6.25 21.32
CA LEU A 25 4.90 5.28 21.12
C LEU A 25 5.22 3.91 21.74
N GLY A 26 5.63 3.94 23.02
CA GLY A 26 6.03 2.75 23.77
C GLY A 26 7.39 2.15 23.39
N MET A 27 7.98 2.54 22.25
CA MET A 27 9.30 2.07 21.84
C MET A 27 10.40 2.70 22.68
N GLY A 28 11.39 1.89 23.02
CA GLY A 28 12.53 2.29 23.81
C GLY A 28 13.80 1.56 23.38
N SER A 29 14.97 2.07 23.78
CA SER A 29 16.21 1.31 23.74
C SER A 29 17.06 1.55 25.00
N PHE A 30 17.84 0.54 25.36
CA PHE A 30 18.82 0.57 26.44
C PHE A 30 20.01 -0.31 26.06
N SER A 31 21.14 -0.15 26.75
CA SER A 31 22.34 -0.96 26.51
C SER A 31 22.62 -1.81 27.75
N LEU A 32 22.79 -3.11 27.55
CA LEU A 32 23.05 -4.05 28.63
C LEU A 32 24.34 -4.81 28.34
N PHE A 33 25.27 -4.80 29.30
CA PHE A 33 26.41 -5.69 29.28
C PHE A 33 26.00 -7.01 29.95
N ALA A 34 25.54 -7.98 29.15
CA ALA A 34 25.03 -9.25 29.66
C ALA A 34 26.15 -10.29 29.77
N VAL A 35 26.17 -11.02 30.90
CA VAL A 35 27.15 -12.09 31.18
C VAL A 35 26.50 -13.46 31.00
N THR A 36 27.20 -14.38 30.32
CA THR A 36 26.72 -15.75 30.11
C THR A 36 26.42 -16.45 31.44
N GLY A 37 25.25 -17.10 31.53
CA GLY A 37 24.79 -17.78 32.74
C GLY A 37 24.01 -16.89 33.72
N GLU A 38 24.06 -15.56 33.56
CA GLU A 38 23.21 -14.65 34.32
C GLU A 38 21.85 -14.46 33.63
N ARG A 39 20.80 -14.36 34.46
CA ARG A 39 19.45 -14.01 34.03
C ARG A 39 19.16 -12.56 34.40
N ASN A 40 18.68 -11.81 33.42
CA ASN A 40 18.28 -10.42 33.57
C ASN A 40 16.78 -10.29 33.32
N PHE A 41 16.12 -9.39 34.07
CA PHE A 41 14.69 -9.14 33.92
C PHE A 41 14.42 -7.66 33.71
N ALA A 42 13.47 -7.32 32.85
CA ALA A 42 12.91 -5.98 32.76
C ALA A 42 11.66 -5.89 33.65
N LEU A 43 11.67 -4.97 34.61
CA LEU A 43 10.50 -4.59 35.39
C LEU A 43 9.92 -3.32 34.76
N CYS A 44 8.81 -3.47 34.05
CA CYS A 44 8.15 -2.40 33.31
C CYS A 44 6.93 -1.90 34.07
N LYS A 45 6.73 -0.59 34.10
CA LYS A 45 5.58 0.10 34.67
C LYS A 45 4.97 1.04 33.62
N ASN A 46 3.66 0.96 33.43
CA ASN A 46 2.95 1.90 32.56
C ASN A 46 2.41 3.11 33.36
N ASP A 47 1.86 4.10 32.64
CA ASP A 47 1.31 5.33 33.22
C ASP A 47 0.11 5.09 34.17
N LYS A 48 -0.53 3.92 34.09
CA LYS A 48 -1.62 3.49 34.99
C LYS A 48 -1.09 2.83 36.28
N GLY A 49 0.23 2.72 36.44
CA GLY A 49 0.87 2.09 37.57
C GLY A 49 0.88 0.55 37.53
N VAL A 50 0.48 -0.06 36.42
CA VAL A 50 0.51 -1.52 36.25
C VAL A 50 1.94 -1.96 35.99
N GLU A 51 2.42 -2.91 36.78
CA GLU A 51 3.78 -3.44 36.70
C GLU A 51 3.78 -4.84 36.08
N ARG A 52 4.76 -5.10 35.20
CA ARG A 52 4.99 -6.42 34.59
C ARG A 52 6.48 -6.73 34.57
N LYS A 53 6.80 -8.00 34.81
CA LYS A 53 8.15 -8.54 34.76
C LYS A 53 8.34 -9.38 33.50
N PHE A 54 9.41 -9.12 32.76
CA PHE A 54 9.80 -9.88 31.57
C PHE A 54 11.22 -10.39 31.74
N GLU A 55 11.46 -11.65 31.40
CA GLU A 55 12.82 -12.21 31.33
C GLU A 55 13.47 -11.79 30.00
N LEU A 56 14.69 -11.26 30.06
CA LEU A 56 15.46 -10.87 28.88
C LEU A 56 16.13 -12.11 28.25
N PRO A 57 16.44 -12.09 26.95
CA PRO A 57 17.16 -13.17 26.29
C PRO A 57 18.49 -13.49 27.00
N ALA A 58 18.81 -14.79 27.10
CA ALA A 58 20.06 -15.24 27.70
C ALA A 58 21.27 -14.78 26.87
N ALA A 59 22.34 -14.36 27.55
CA ALA A 59 23.62 -14.08 26.92
C ALA A 59 24.31 -15.37 26.47
N LEU A 60 25.00 -15.31 25.33
CA LEU A 60 25.71 -16.42 24.71
C LEU A 60 27.17 -15.99 24.44
N ASP A 61 28.10 -16.92 24.67
CA ASP A 61 29.53 -16.75 24.45
C ASP A 61 29.97 -17.02 23.00
N SER A 62 29.07 -17.53 22.15
CA SER A 62 29.35 -17.87 20.75
C SER A 62 28.45 -17.09 19.78
N VAL A 63 28.40 -15.76 19.91
CA VAL A 63 27.53 -14.91 19.08
C VAL A 63 28.34 -13.89 18.27
N VAL A 64 27.85 -13.70 17.05
CA VAL A 64 28.26 -12.63 16.14
C VAL A 64 27.03 -11.79 15.84
N THR A 65 27.14 -10.47 16.00
CA THR A 65 26.02 -9.56 15.77
C THR A 65 26.41 -8.38 14.89
N LEU A 66 25.50 -8.00 14.00
CA LEU A 66 25.61 -6.79 13.20
C LEU A 66 25.35 -5.57 14.08
N LYS A 67 26.26 -4.61 14.00
CA LYS A 67 26.06 -3.25 14.50
C LYS A 67 25.97 -2.31 13.31
N VAL A 68 24.98 -1.43 13.33
CA VAL A 68 24.81 -0.43 12.28
C VAL A 68 24.75 0.94 12.94
N SER A 69 25.65 1.83 12.50
CA SER A 69 25.65 3.24 12.88
C SER A 69 25.16 4.06 11.69
N ASN A 70 24.03 4.73 11.89
CA ASN A 70 23.36 5.53 10.87
C ASN A 70 23.80 6.99 11.00
N LEU A 71 24.80 7.39 10.21
CA LEU A 71 25.31 8.76 10.16
C LEU A 71 24.48 9.59 9.18
N ASN A 72 24.73 10.90 9.07
CA ASN A 72 23.89 11.76 8.21
C ASN A 72 23.92 11.33 6.73
N ASP A 73 25.11 11.09 6.19
CA ASP A 73 25.38 10.80 4.77
C ASP A 73 25.78 9.34 4.51
N ARG A 74 26.20 8.62 5.54
CA ARG A 74 26.73 7.26 5.43
C ARG A 74 26.14 6.31 6.46
N ILE A 75 26.31 5.02 6.20
CA ILE A 75 25.94 3.93 7.08
C ILE A 75 27.20 3.12 7.33
N ASN A 76 27.59 2.99 8.61
CA ASN A 76 28.70 2.14 8.99
C ASN A 76 28.15 0.83 9.53
N ILE A 77 28.55 -0.28 8.91
CA ILE A 77 28.19 -1.64 9.30
C ILE A 77 29.43 -2.27 9.91
N SER A 78 29.34 -2.69 11.16
CA SER A 78 30.39 -3.43 11.85
C SER A 78 29.83 -4.74 12.40
N VAL A 79 30.75 -5.63 12.79
CA VAL A 79 30.42 -6.92 13.38
C VAL A 79 31.01 -6.98 14.78
N ALA A 80 30.18 -7.20 15.78
CA ALA A 80 30.62 -7.46 17.15
C ALA A 80 30.58 -8.96 17.43
N GLN A 81 31.57 -9.44 18.18
CA GLN A 81 31.72 -10.84 18.57
C GLN A 81 31.91 -10.93 20.09
N SER A 82 31.51 -12.04 20.67
CA SER A 82 31.79 -12.35 22.08
C SER A 82 33.31 -12.39 22.33
N VAL A 83 33.75 -11.96 23.51
CA VAL A 83 35.18 -11.91 23.86
C VAL A 83 35.78 -13.30 23.79
N GLY A 84 36.89 -13.46 23.05
CA GLY A 84 37.58 -14.74 22.89
C GLY A 84 36.90 -15.71 21.91
N PHE A 85 35.80 -15.30 21.28
CA PHE A 85 35.13 -16.07 20.24
C PHE A 85 35.54 -15.57 18.85
N THR A 86 35.77 -16.52 17.95
CA THR A 86 35.94 -16.25 16.51
C THR A 86 35.03 -17.19 15.76
N PHE A 87 34.24 -16.64 14.85
CA PHE A 87 33.34 -17.46 14.04
C PHE A 87 34.15 -18.44 13.18
N PRO A 88 33.82 -19.74 13.16
CA PRO A 88 34.69 -20.77 12.58
C PRO A 88 34.70 -20.78 11.04
N GLU A 89 33.65 -20.25 10.41
CA GLU A 89 33.51 -20.21 8.95
C GLU A 89 33.65 -18.77 8.42
N PRO A 90 34.00 -18.56 7.14
CA PRO A 90 33.88 -17.24 6.53
C PRO A 90 32.45 -16.71 6.63
N LEU A 91 32.32 -15.45 7.02
CA LEU A 91 31.04 -14.75 7.04
C LEU A 91 30.83 -13.98 5.73
N TYR A 92 29.58 -13.82 5.34
CA TYR A 92 29.18 -13.08 4.15
C TYR A 92 28.13 -12.04 4.50
N LEU A 93 28.37 -10.80 4.05
CA LEU A 93 27.45 -9.68 4.19
C LEU A 93 26.56 -9.59 2.95
N ILE A 94 25.25 -9.63 3.16
CA ILE A 94 24.23 -9.47 2.14
C ILE A 94 23.39 -8.25 2.49
N ILE A 95 23.22 -7.33 1.54
CA ILE A 95 22.36 -6.17 1.69
C ILE A 95 21.34 -6.21 0.57
N HIS A 96 20.06 -6.09 0.91
CA HIS A 96 19.00 -6.04 -0.08
C HIS A 96 17.84 -5.12 0.34
N CYS A 97 17.08 -4.66 -0.63
CA CYS A 97 15.82 -3.94 -0.42
C CYS A 97 14.80 -4.42 -1.47
N ARG A 98 13.54 -4.63 -1.09
CA ARG A 98 12.45 -5.02 -2.02
C ARG A 98 12.76 -6.21 -2.95
N GLY A 99 13.58 -7.16 -2.49
CA GLY A 99 14.03 -8.31 -3.28
C GLY A 99 15.22 -8.06 -4.23
N PHE A 100 15.70 -6.82 -4.35
CA PHE A 100 16.92 -6.49 -5.10
C PHE A 100 18.13 -6.62 -4.19
N VAL A 101 19.08 -7.46 -4.61
CA VAL A 101 20.37 -7.62 -3.95
C VAL A 101 21.28 -6.48 -4.36
N LEU A 102 21.82 -5.77 -3.37
CA LEU A 102 22.60 -4.56 -3.54
C LEU A 102 24.08 -4.78 -3.27
N ASN A 103 24.38 -5.66 -2.31
CA ASN A 103 25.75 -6.08 -2.03
C ASN A 103 25.75 -7.54 -1.62
N VAL A 104 26.74 -8.28 -2.12
CA VAL A 104 27.14 -9.59 -1.61
C VAL A 104 28.66 -9.58 -1.55
N SER A 105 29.19 -9.66 -0.34
CA SER A 105 30.64 -9.65 -0.13
C SER A 105 31.02 -10.54 1.03
N ARG A 106 32.18 -11.19 0.95
CA ARG A 106 32.79 -11.81 2.13
C ARG A 106 33.06 -10.70 3.17
N TRP A 107 32.74 -10.96 4.43
CA TRP A 107 33.08 -10.07 5.53
C TRP A 107 34.60 -10.09 5.74
N ASP A 108 35.19 -8.90 5.78
CA ASP A 108 36.61 -8.66 6.01
C ASP A 108 36.79 -8.31 7.49
N ASP A 109 37.28 -9.27 8.27
CA ASP A 109 37.52 -9.15 9.71
C ASP A 109 38.69 -8.22 10.06
N THR A 110 39.50 -7.82 9.07
CA THR A 110 40.56 -6.83 9.26
C THR A 110 40.02 -5.39 9.32
N LYS A 111 38.79 -5.16 8.85
CA LYS A 111 38.15 -3.85 8.86
C LYS A 111 37.23 -3.70 10.06
N GLU A 112 37.34 -2.56 10.74
CA GLU A 112 36.45 -2.21 11.85
C GLU A 112 34.99 -2.07 11.39
N PHE A 113 34.78 -1.48 10.21
CA PHE A 113 33.47 -1.33 9.59
C PHE A 113 33.56 -1.24 8.07
N ILE A 114 32.44 -1.54 7.41
CA ILE A 114 32.16 -1.20 6.02
C ILE A 114 31.30 0.06 6.01
N SER A 115 31.69 1.06 5.22
CA SER A 115 30.95 2.32 5.11
C SER A 115 30.28 2.43 3.74
N ILE A 116 29.01 2.78 3.75
CA ILE A 116 28.15 2.85 2.57
C ILE A 116 27.53 4.23 2.49
N ASN A 117 27.61 4.89 1.32
CA ASN A 117 26.97 6.19 1.14
C ASN A 117 25.47 6.01 0.91
N LYS A 118 24.64 6.80 1.60
CA LYS A 118 23.18 6.70 1.47
C LYS A 118 22.67 7.10 0.08
N THR A 119 23.38 7.98 -0.60
CA THR A 119 23.03 8.50 -1.93
C THR A 119 23.11 7.44 -3.02
N ASP A 120 23.83 6.35 -2.77
CA ASP A 120 24.03 5.26 -3.73
C ASP A 120 22.85 4.28 -3.74
N PHE A 121 21.88 4.46 -2.82
CA PHE A 121 20.76 3.57 -2.61
C PHE A 121 19.43 4.33 -2.64
N PRO A 122 18.33 3.68 -3.05
CA PRO A 122 17.02 4.31 -3.00
C PRO A 122 16.52 4.47 -1.56
N SER A 123 15.58 5.38 -1.35
CA SER A 123 14.84 5.49 -0.11
C SER A 123 14.04 4.21 0.13
N SER A 124 14.37 3.46 1.18
CA SER A 124 13.74 2.17 1.46
C SER A 124 14.11 1.60 2.84
N ILE A 125 13.48 0.48 3.19
CA ILE A 125 13.94 -0.41 4.25
C ILE A 125 14.94 -1.40 3.65
N PHE A 126 16.12 -1.46 4.25
CA PHE A 126 17.19 -2.37 3.88
C PHE A 126 17.28 -3.46 4.92
N GLN A 127 17.43 -4.69 4.45
CA GLN A 127 17.74 -5.82 5.29
C GLN A 127 19.22 -6.17 5.08
N ILE A 128 19.98 -6.04 6.16
CA ILE A 128 21.38 -6.40 6.22
C ILE A 128 21.46 -7.76 6.90
N LEU A 129 21.98 -8.76 6.20
CA LEU A 129 22.19 -10.10 6.72
C LEU A 129 23.68 -10.41 6.76
N LEU A 130 24.09 -11.01 7.86
CA LEU A 130 25.36 -11.69 8.00
C LEU A 130 25.07 -13.18 7.96
N THR A 131 25.73 -13.91 7.07
CA THR A 131 25.49 -15.35 6.85
C THR A 131 26.78 -16.16 6.94
N ASP A 132 26.65 -17.45 7.26
CA ASP A 132 27.74 -18.42 7.17
C ASP A 132 28.02 -18.86 5.71
N SER A 133 28.96 -19.79 5.53
CA SER A 133 29.32 -20.31 4.21
C SER A 133 28.19 -21.08 3.51
N LYS A 134 27.16 -21.49 4.25
CA LYS A 134 25.98 -22.22 3.79
C LYS A 134 24.77 -21.30 3.64
N LEU A 135 24.97 -19.98 3.70
CA LEU A 135 23.92 -18.96 3.62
C LEU A 135 22.87 -19.05 4.74
N ASN A 136 23.22 -19.62 5.90
CA ASN A 136 22.38 -19.53 7.07
C ASN A 136 22.55 -18.14 7.71
N PRO A 137 21.46 -17.41 8.01
CA PRO A 137 21.55 -16.14 8.73
C PRO A 137 22.14 -16.34 10.12
N VAL A 138 23.23 -15.63 10.40
CA VAL A 138 23.91 -15.54 11.71
C VAL A 138 23.42 -14.32 12.47
N SER A 139 23.32 -13.18 11.79
CA SER A 139 22.79 -11.93 12.34
C SER A 139 22.04 -11.15 11.29
N GLU A 140 21.08 -10.34 11.72
CA GLU A 140 20.29 -9.49 10.83
C GLU A 140 20.08 -8.11 11.46
N ARG A 141 20.00 -7.09 10.60
CA ARG A 141 19.53 -5.76 10.96
C ARG A 141 18.69 -5.16 9.84
N LEU A 142 17.47 -4.71 10.17
CA LEU A 142 16.69 -3.83 9.30
C LEU A 142 17.13 -2.39 9.53
N ILE A 143 17.28 -1.58 8.49
CA ILE A 143 17.49 -0.13 8.63
C ILE A 143 16.63 0.62 7.62
N PHE A 144 16.27 1.85 7.96
CA PHE A 144 15.66 2.76 7.00
C PHE A 144 16.70 3.73 6.46
N VAL A 145 16.77 3.85 5.14
CA VAL A 145 17.62 4.85 4.46
C VAL A 145 16.70 5.80 3.71
N ILE A 146 16.97 7.10 3.87
CA ILE A 146 16.38 8.14 3.06
C ILE A 146 17.45 8.70 2.14
N ASN A 147 17.18 8.64 0.84
CA ASN A 147 18.00 9.30 -0.16
C ASN A 147 17.33 10.62 -0.51
N GLU A 148 17.99 11.72 -0.16
CA GLU A 148 17.47 13.07 -0.40
C GLU A 148 17.28 13.38 -1.89
N ASN A 149 17.94 12.63 -2.77
CA ASN A 149 17.80 12.79 -4.23
C ASN A 149 16.49 12.18 -4.76
N ASP A 150 15.84 11.28 -4.01
CA ASP A 150 14.55 10.69 -4.39
C ASP A 150 13.36 11.60 -4.02
N LEU A 151 13.61 12.68 -3.28
CA LEU A 151 12.56 13.53 -2.75
C LEU A 151 12.42 14.80 -3.58
N ALA A 152 11.19 15.04 -4.04
CA ALA A 152 10.82 16.34 -4.59
C ALA A 152 10.57 17.34 -3.45
N GLN A 153 11.04 18.57 -3.64
CA GLN A 153 10.70 19.70 -2.80
C GLN A 153 9.50 20.42 -3.39
N LEU A 154 8.46 20.60 -2.59
CA LEU A 154 7.24 21.29 -2.99
C LEU A 154 7.11 22.58 -2.19
N SER A 155 6.85 23.67 -2.90
CA SER A 155 6.37 24.91 -2.32
C SER A 155 5.03 25.28 -2.95
N PHE A 156 4.13 25.76 -2.12
CA PHE A 156 2.82 26.24 -2.51
C PHE A 156 2.64 27.64 -1.93
N THR A 157 2.40 28.61 -2.79
CA THR A 157 2.16 30.00 -2.39
C THR A 157 0.95 30.54 -3.11
N THR A 158 0.21 31.39 -2.42
CA THR A 158 -0.95 32.09 -2.97
C THR A 158 -0.68 33.59 -3.05
N ASP A 159 -1.41 34.31 -3.89
CA ASP A 159 -1.24 35.75 -4.08
C ASP A 159 -1.64 36.58 -2.84
N LYS A 160 -2.47 36.01 -1.96
CA LYS A 160 -2.96 36.65 -0.73
C LYS A 160 -3.04 35.65 0.42
N THR A 161 -3.04 36.16 1.64
CA THR A 161 -3.30 35.38 2.87
C THR A 161 -4.79 35.20 3.13
N ASP A 162 -5.61 36.17 2.72
CA ASP A 162 -7.04 36.24 2.99
C ASP A 162 -7.82 36.57 1.72
N TYR A 163 -8.94 35.88 1.55
CA TYR A 163 -9.80 36.00 0.37
C TYR A 163 -11.25 36.25 0.80
N LYS A 164 -11.95 37.11 0.06
CA LYS A 164 -13.41 37.24 0.16
C LYS A 164 -14.09 36.13 -0.64
N LYS A 165 -15.38 35.94 -0.39
CA LYS A 165 -16.21 34.97 -1.10
C LYS A 165 -16.17 35.26 -2.62
N ARG A 166 -15.79 34.25 -3.42
CA ARG A 166 -15.63 34.31 -4.88
C ARG A 166 -14.47 35.17 -5.39
N ASP A 167 -13.51 35.51 -4.54
CA ASP A 167 -12.26 36.10 -5.02
C ASP A 167 -11.50 35.08 -5.89
N SER A 168 -10.86 35.59 -6.94
CA SER A 168 -9.91 34.78 -7.72
C SER A 168 -8.68 34.49 -6.86
N VAL A 169 -8.23 33.23 -6.88
CA VAL A 169 -7.04 32.77 -6.19
C VAL A 169 -5.99 32.46 -7.25
N PHE A 170 -4.87 33.17 -7.20
CA PHE A 170 -3.70 32.80 -7.98
C PHE A 170 -2.74 32.01 -7.09
N ALA A 171 -2.56 30.73 -7.41
CA ALA A 171 -1.67 29.84 -6.69
C ALA A 171 -0.48 29.45 -7.57
N GLN A 172 0.71 29.47 -6.99
CA GLN A 172 1.95 29.00 -7.60
C GLN A 172 2.44 27.76 -6.87
N ILE A 173 2.72 26.71 -7.65
CA ILE A 173 3.28 25.45 -7.17
C ILE A 173 4.65 25.31 -7.82
N ASN A 174 5.71 25.30 -7.01
CA ASN A 174 7.04 24.97 -7.51
C ASN A 174 7.44 23.59 -6.98
N ILE A 175 7.81 22.72 -7.91
CA ILE A 175 8.31 21.38 -7.62
C ILE A 175 9.74 21.30 -8.16
N SER A 176 10.70 21.10 -7.27
CA SER A 176 12.12 21.03 -7.61
C SER A 176 12.79 19.80 -6.99
N ASN A 177 13.94 19.40 -7.55
CA ASN A 177 14.80 18.45 -6.88
C ASN A 177 15.64 19.13 -5.79
N ARG A 178 16.49 18.36 -5.13
CA ARG A 178 17.41 18.86 -4.10
C ARG A 178 18.35 19.98 -4.60
N GLU A 179 18.70 19.96 -5.88
CA GLU A 179 19.55 20.97 -6.55
C GLU A 179 18.77 22.21 -7.02
N GLN A 180 17.50 22.35 -6.61
CA GLN A 180 16.59 23.43 -7.03
C GLN A 180 16.28 23.44 -8.53
N GLN A 181 16.53 22.35 -9.24
CA GLN A 181 16.12 22.21 -10.64
C GLN A 181 14.65 21.82 -10.70
N ALA A 182 13.88 22.50 -11.55
CA ALA A 182 12.46 22.24 -11.72
C ALA A 182 12.22 20.81 -12.22
N LEU A 183 11.28 20.11 -11.59
CA LEU A 183 10.83 18.79 -12.01
C LEU A 183 9.59 18.93 -12.89
N THR A 184 9.48 18.06 -13.90
CA THR A 184 8.28 17.96 -14.76
C THR A 184 7.42 16.78 -14.33
N GLY A 185 6.10 16.95 -14.40
CA GLY A 185 5.17 15.90 -14.03
C GLY A 185 3.71 16.34 -14.06
N ASN A 186 2.83 15.39 -13.80
CA ASN A 186 1.39 15.63 -13.65
C ASN A 186 1.08 15.96 -12.19
N VAL A 187 0.20 16.93 -11.97
CA VAL A 187 -0.24 17.34 -10.62
C VAL A 187 -1.75 17.22 -10.55
N SER A 188 -2.25 16.65 -9.47
CA SER A 188 -3.66 16.69 -9.10
C SER A 188 -3.81 17.56 -7.86
N LEU A 189 -4.83 18.42 -7.84
CA LEU A 189 -5.15 19.33 -6.75
C LEU A 189 -6.60 19.12 -6.33
N SER A 190 -6.82 19.03 -5.03
CA SER A 190 -8.14 19.03 -4.41
C SER A 190 -8.22 20.15 -3.38
N VAL A 191 -9.38 20.83 -3.32
CA VAL A 191 -9.65 21.90 -2.37
C VAL A 191 -10.78 21.43 -1.46
N THR A 192 -10.51 21.42 -0.16
CA THR A 192 -11.48 21.02 0.88
C THR A 192 -11.61 22.13 1.91
N SER A 193 -12.74 22.16 2.63
CA SER A 193 -12.90 23.06 3.77
C SER A 193 -12.30 22.40 5.02
N ASP A 194 -11.48 23.16 5.74
CA ASP A 194 -10.96 22.82 7.06
C ASP A 194 -12.05 22.59 8.13
N ARG A 195 -13.26 23.12 7.91
CA ARG A 195 -14.45 22.86 8.73
C ARG A 195 -15.03 21.46 8.52
N ASP A 196 -14.78 20.89 7.35
CA ASP A 196 -15.38 19.63 6.91
C ASP A 196 -14.39 18.47 7.01
N VAL A 197 -13.12 18.69 6.67
CA VAL A 197 -12.07 17.67 6.70
C VAL A 197 -10.79 18.27 7.27
N LEU A 198 -10.26 17.65 8.32
CA LEU A 198 -8.93 17.96 8.83
C LEU A 198 -7.85 17.18 8.05
N PRO A 199 -6.67 17.76 7.82
CA PRO A 199 -5.56 17.03 7.19
C PRO A 199 -5.20 15.77 7.99
N ASP A 200 -5.19 14.61 7.32
CA ASP A 200 -4.67 13.38 7.94
C ASP A 200 -3.14 13.48 8.03
N THR A 201 -2.64 13.43 9.25
CA THR A 201 -1.19 13.45 9.55
C THR A 201 -0.66 12.07 9.97
N THR A 202 -1.52 11.05 9.92
CA THR A 202 -1.22 9.68 10.33
C THR A 202 -0.56 8.91 9.19
N VAL A 203 -1.13 9.01 7.98
CA VAL A 203 -0.67 8.28 6.78
C VAL A 203 -0.52 9.24 5.61
N ASN A 204 0.49 8.99 4.79
CA ASN A 204 0.67 9.64 3.50
C ASN A 204 1.34 8.68 2.51
N VAL A 205 1.44 9.09 1.24
CA VAL A 205 2.02 8.27 0.16
C VAL A 205 3.44 7.79 0.52
N LEU A 206 4.29 8.66 1.07
CA LEU A 206 5.66 8.29 1.46
C LEU A 206 5.68 7.20 2.54
N SER A 207 4.93 7.41 3.63
CA SER A 207 4.84 6.43 4.73
C SER A 207 4.16 5.12 4.32
N THR A 208 3.33 5.15 3.28
CA THR A 208 2.71 3.95 2.72
C THR A 208 3.72 3.16 1.92
N LEU A 209 4.31 3.80 0.90
CA LEU A 209 5.19 3.15 -0.07
C LEU A 209 6.57 2.80 0.49
N LEU A 210 7.09 3.58 1.44
CA LEU A 210 8.43 3.37 1.98
C LEU A 210 8.46 2.59 3.29
N LEU A 211 7.34 2.54 4.03
CA LEU A 211 7.32 2.00 5.40
C LEU A 211 6.27 0.90 5.60
N THR A 212 4.98 1.24 5.62
CA THR A 212 3.92 0.28 5.98
C THR A 212 3.69 -0.83 4.95
N SER A 213 4.02 -0.61 3.68
CA SER A 213 3.96 -1.68 2.65
C SER A 213 5.09 -2.71 2.78
N GLU A 214 6.18 -2.35 3.45
CA GLU A 214 7.37 -3.19 3.63
C GLU A 214 7.37 -3.94 4.97
N LEU A 215 6.64 -3.45 5.98
CA LEU A 215 6.53 -4.05 7.32
C LEU A 215 5.16 -4.69 7.55
N LYS A 216 5.12 -5.92 8.08
CA LYS A 216 3.87 -6.64 8.37
C LYS A 216 3.20 -6.27 9.70
N GLY A 217 3.79 -5.35 10.47
CA GLY A 217 3.31 -4.95 11.79
C GLY A 217 2.45 -3.67 11.77
N TYR A 218 1.67 -3.46 12.83
CA TYR A 218 0.93 -2.22 13.03
C TYR A 218 1.88 -1.08 13.40
N ILE A 219 1.83 -0.01 12.62
CA ILE A 219 2.60 1.22 12.86
C ILE A 219 1.59 2.31 13.17
N GLU A 220 1.64 2.84 14.39
CA GLU A 220 0.57 3.70 14.93
C GLU A 220 0.49 5.08 14.25
N SER A 221 1.64 5.68 13.92
CA SER A 221 1.68 6.98 13.22
C SER A 221 2.76 7.01 12.12
N PRO A 222 2.58 6.31 10.99
CA PRO A 222 3.60 6.17 9.94
C PRO A 222 4.13 7.48 9.35
N ALA A 223 3.28 8.48 9.12
CA ALA A 223 3.69 9.74 8.51
C ALA A 223 4.54 10.63 9.45
N TYR A 224 4.49 10.38 10.77
CA TYR A 224 5.29 11.09 11.77
C TYR A 224 6.78 11.10 11.42
N TYR A 225 7.31 9.98 10.90
CA TYR A 225 8.74 9.82 10.60
C TYR A 225 9.22 10.67 9.40
N PHE A 226 8.29 11.11 8.55
CA PHE A 226 8.60 11.83 7.30
C PHE A 226 8.26 13.33 7.36
N ILE A 227 7.22 13.71 8.11
CA ILE A 227 6.82 15.12 8.26
C ILE A 227 7.82 15.84 9.16
N GLY A 228 8.36 16.99 8.77
CA GLY A 228 9.28 17.78 9.62
C GLY A 228 10.47 16.97 10.12
N ARG A 229 11.07 16.17 9.23
CA ARG A 229 12.14 15.21 9.54
C ARG A 229 13.30 15.89 10.28
N ASN A 230 13.78 15.25 11.34
CA ASN A 230 14.92 15.70 12.13
C ASN A 230 15.65 14.49 12.76
N HIS A 231 16.74 14.73 13.48
CA HIS A 231 17.55 13.66 14.08
C HIS A 231 16.74 12.78 15.07
N THR A 232 15.89 13.39 15.90
CA THR A 232 15.00 12.67 16.84
C THR A 232 14.06 11.71 16.09
N LYS A 233 13.44 12.16 14.99
CA LYS A 233 12.55 11.31 14.18
C LYS A 233 13.29 10.18 13.48
N MET A 234 14.52 10.42 13.04
CA MET A 234 15.38 9.37 12.47
C MET A 234 15.78 8.33 13.53
N TYR A 235 16.05 8.78 14.75
CA TYR A 235 16.28 7.88 15.89
C TYR A 235 15.02 7.06 16.23
N HIS A 236 13.83 7.67 16.23
CA HIS A 236 12.57 6.95 16.43
C HIS A 236 12.29 5.94 15.30
N LEU A 237 12.65 6.28 14.05
CA LEU A 237 12.52 5.37 12.92
C LEU A 237 13.47 4.18 13.03
N ASP A 238 14.68 4.39 13.54
CA ASP A 238 15.62 3.29 13.82
C ASP A 238 15.11 2.37 14.93
N MET A 239 14.53 2.93 16.00
CA MET A 239 13.82 2.14 17.02
C MET A 239 12.64 1.35 16.45
N LEU A 240 11.91 1.92 15.49
CA LEU A 240 10.87 1.18 14.78
C LEU A 240 11.46 -0.02 14.03
N MET A 241 12.61 0.12 13.36
CA MET A 241 13.26 -1.00 12.67
C MET A 241 13.76 -2.10 13.64
N LEU A 242 14.13 -1.72 14.86
CA LEU A 242 14.55 -2.66 15.91
C LEU A 242 13.37 -3.41 16.53
N THR A 243 12.21 -2.77 16.64
CA THR A 243 11.02 -3.34 17.29
C THR A 243 10.09 -4.08 16.33
N GLN A 244 9.97 -3.60 15.08
CA GLN A 244 9.15 -4.21 14.03
C GLN A 244 9.99 -5.20 13.20
N GLY A 245 10.56 -6.22 13.85
CA GLY A 245 11.42 -7.23 13.24
C GLY A 245 10.71 -8.22 12.28
N TRP A 246 9.48 -7.93 11.84
CA TRP A 246 8.70 -8.81 10.99
C TRP A 246 9.11 -8.69 9.52
N ARG A 247 9.61 -9.80 8.96
CA ARG A 247 10.17 -9.85 7.62
C ARG A 247 9.06 -10.04 6.57
N ARG A 248 9.05 -9.17 5.55
CA ARG A 248 8.22 -9.39 4.34
C ARG A 248 8.60 -10.70 3.65
N TYR A 249 9.90 -10.97 3.58
CA TYR A 249 10.50 -12.10 2.87
C TYR A 249 11.09 -13.15 3.84
N ASP A 250 10.88 -14.43 3.55
CA ASP A 250 11.63 -15.51 4.19
C ASP A 250 12.98 -15.67 3.50
N VAL A 251 13.90 -14.76 3.83
CA VAL A 251 15.20 -14.67 3.15
C VAL A 251 16.03 -15.94 3.34
N SER A 252 15.93 -16.63 4.48
CA SER A 252 16.63 -17.90 4.68
C SER A 252 16.19 -18.97 3.69
N SER A 253 14.88 -19.09 3.43
CA SER A 253 14.36 -20.00 2.40
C SER A 253 14.76 -19.56 0.99
N ILE A 254 14.69 -18.26 0.69
CA ILE A 254 15.03 -17.72 -0.63
C ILE A 254 16.51 -17.96 -0.96
N LEU A 255 17.42 -17.70 -0.02
CA LEU A 255 18.86 -17.95 -0.19
C LEU A 255 19.18 -19.43 -0.46
N LYS A 256 18.29 -20.35 0.00
CA LYS A 256 18.37 -21.80 -0.26
C LYS A 256 17.64 -22.22 -1.54
N GLY A 257 17.23 -21.28 -2.39
CA GLY A 257 16.53 -21.54 -3.64
C GLY A 257 15.05 -21.91 -3.48
N LYS A 258 14.48 -21.83 -2.27
CA LYS A 258 13.07 -22.14 -2.01
C LYS A 258 12.21 -20.90 -2.23
N ILE A 259 11.94 -20.61 -3.50
CA ILE A 259 11.14 -19.45 -3.91
C ILE A 259 9.66 -19.86 -4.01
N LYS A 260 8.78 -19.11 -3.33
CA LYS A 260 7.33 -19.25 -3.50
C LYS A 260 6.90 -18.47 -4.73
N THR A 261 6.23 -19.14 -5.66
CA THR A 261 5.57 -18.47 -6.79
C THR A 261 4.17 -18.02 -6.37
N PRO A 262 3.76 -16.79 -6.73
CA PRO A 262 2.39 -16.35 -6.50
C PRO A 262 1.43 -17.24 -7.31
N LYS A 263 0.26 -17.53 -6.73
CA LYS A 263 -0.80 -18.30 -7.42
C LYS A 263 -1.50 -17.47 -8.51
N SER A 264 -1.42 -16.15 -8.40
CA SER A 264 -2.03 -15.20 -9.32
C SER A 264 -0.94 -14.48 -10.13
N TYR A 265 -1.32 -14.05 -11.33
CA TYR A 265 -0.47 -13.24 -12.19
C TYR A 265 -0.44 -11.78 -11.72
N LEU A 266 0.56 -11.03 -12.19
CA LEU A 266 0.59 -9.59 -12.02
C LEU A 266 -0.54 -8.97 -12.83
N GLU A 267 -1.44 -8.26 -12.16
CA GLU A 267 -2.49 -7.46 -12.82
C GLU A 267 -1.83 -6.21 -13.42
N LEU A 268 -1.78 -6.13 -14.75
CA LEU A 268 -1.25 -4.97 -15.49
C LEU A 268 -2.33 -3.93 -15.80
N GLY A 269 -3.59 -4.29 -15.60
CA GLY A 269 -4.75 -3.46 -15.86
C GLY A 269 -6.04 -4.26 -15.65
N PRO A 270 -7.20 -3.62 -15.83
CA PRO A 270 -8.48 -4.30 -15.78
C PRO A 270 -8.51 -5.43 -16.81
N THR A 271 -8.99 -6.60 -16.41
CA THR A 271 -9.19 -7.73 -17.32
C THR A 271 -10.66 -8.13 -17.32
N LEU A 272 -11.14 -8.51 -18.50
CA LEU A 272 -12.44 -9.15 -18.65
C LEU A 272 -12.20 -10.54 -19.21
N SER A 273 -12.57 -11.55 -18.42
CA SER A 273 -12.43 -12.95 -18.79
C SER A 273 -13.75 -13.68 -18.64
N GLY A 274 -13.81 -14.86 -19.24
CA GLY A 274 -14.97 -15.71 -19.14
C GLY A 274 -14.79 -17.02 -19.90
N MET A 275 -15.90 -17.71 -20.07
CA MET A 275 -16.01 -18.96 -20.81
C MET A 275 -17.12 -18.87 -21.84
N VAL A 276 -16.87 -19.44 -23.01
CA VAL A 276 -17.88 -19.71 -24.02
C VAL A 276 -18.15 -21.21 -24.05
N ARG A 277 -19.43 -21.57 -24.03
CA ARG A 277 -19.89 -22.93 -24.29
C ARG A 277 -20.66 -23.01 -25.60
N GLY A 278 -20.55 -24.15 -26.25
CA GLY A 278 -21.11 -24.41 -27.57
C GLY A 278 -21.65 -25.82 -27.69
N GLY A 279 -21.94 -26.23 -28.92
CA GLY A 279 -22.68 -27.46 -29.20
C GLY A 279 -24.19 -27.25 -29.15
N LEU A 280 -24.96 -28.31 -29.43
CA LEU A 280 -26.42 -28.21 -29.60
C LEU A 280 -27.14 -27.69 -28.35
N LEU A 281 -26.64 -28.05 -27.17
CA LEU A 281 -27.18 -27.67 -25.87
C LEU A 281 -26.33 -26.62 -25.13
N MET A 282 -25.27 -26.08 -25.76
CA MET A 282 -24.36 -25.09 -25.14
C MET A 282 -23.74 -25.56 -23.81
N THR A 283 -23.50 -26.87 -23.65
CA THR A 283 -22.93 -27.44 -22.43
C THR A 283 -21.41 -27.65 -22.52
N ASN A 284 -20.85 -27.67 -23.73
CA ASN A 284 -19.48 -28.10 -23.95
C ASN A 284 -18.55 -26.88 -24.10
N PRO A 285 -17.32 -26.92 -23.55
CA PRO A 285 -16.32 -25.89 -23.79
C PRO A 285 -16.11 -25.65 -25.30
N ALA A 286 -16.22 -24.39 -25.73
CA ALA A 286 -16.16 -24.05 -27.14
C ALA A 286 -14.77 -23.53 -27.51
N ALA A 287 -13.91 -24.37 -28.10
CA ALA A 287 -12.56 -23.99 -28.47
C ALA A 287 -12.49 -23.24 -29.82
N ASN A 288 -11.63 -22.21 -29.91
CA ASN A 288 -11.44 -21.36 -31.08
C ASN A 288 -12.70 -20.59 -31.53
N TYR A 289 -13.57 -20.23 -30.58
CA TYR A 289 -14.75 -19.42 -30.84
C TYR A 289 -14.39 -17.93 -30.75
N PRO A 290 -14.79 -17.10 -31.73
CA PRO A 290 -14.57 -15.67 -31.67
C PRO A 290 -15.34 -15.02 -30.51
N VAL A 291 -14.68 -14.11 -29.81
CA VAL A 291 -15.27 -13.23 -28.80
C VAL A 291 -14.87 -11.80 -29.13
N SER A 292 -15.83 -10.88 -29.10
CA SER A 292 -15.60 -9.44 -29.29
C SER A 292 -16.05 -8.65 -28.07
N ILE A 293 -15.33 -7.57 -27.79
CA ILE A 293 -15.65 -6.57 -26.77
C ILE A 293 -15.74 -5.19 -27.41
N ILE A 294 -16.76 -4.42 -27.04
CA ILE A 294 -16.98 -3.06 -27.57
C ILE A 294 -17.38 -2.13 -26.42
N SER A 295 -16.77 -0.95 -26.37
CA SER A 295 -17.31 0.19 -25.62
C SER A 295 -17.48 1.37 -26.58
N MET A 296 -18.72 1.77 -26.83
CA MET A 296 -19.02 2.88 -27.73
C MET A 296 -18.59 4.22 -27.14
N GLU A 297 -18.73 4.38 -25.81
CA GLU A 297 -18.38 5.60 -25.08
C GLU A 297 -16.89 5.93 -25.18
N GLN A 298 -16.04 4.90 -25.14
CA GLN A 298 -14.58 5.02 -25.21
C GLN A 298 -14.03 4.78 -26.62
N GLY A 299 -14.87 4.47 -27.61
CA GLY A 299 -14.43 4.07 -28.95
C GLY A 299 -13.54 2.81 -28.95
N LEU A 300 -13.73 1.92 -27.98
CA LEU A 300 -12.90 0.74 -27.78
C LEU A 300 -13.50 -0.47 -28.49
N PHE A 301 -12.66 -1.20 -29.22
CA PHE A 301 -13.01 -2.46 -29.86
C PHE A 301 -11.88 -3.47 -29.70
N GLY A 302 -12.23 -4.71 -29.36
CA GLY A 302 -11.29 -5.81 -29.27
C GLY A 302 -11.90 -7.13 -29.73
N GLN A 303 -11.07 -8.03 -30.26
CA GLN A 303 -11.43 -9.40 -30.55
C GLN A 303 -10.38 -10.37 -30.02
N THR A 304 -10.84 -11.54 -29.60
CA THR A 304 -10.00 -12.67 -29.21
C THR A 304 -10.68 -13.98 -29.59
N ILE A 305 -10.01 -15.10 -29.37
CA ILE A 305 -10.57 -16.44 -29.53
C ILE A 305 -10.44 -17.22 -28.22
N THR A 306 -11.36 -18.14 -28.01
CA THR A 306 -11.30 -19.02 -26.84
C THR A 306 -10.24 -20.11 -26.96
N ASP A 307 -9.65 -20.48 -25.82
CA ASP A 307 -8.71 -21.60 -25.70
C ASP A 307 -9.42 -22.97 -25.77
N ASN A 308 -8.64 -24.05 -25.61
CA ASN A 308 -9.17 -25.42 -25.64
C ASN A 308 -10.17 -25.75 -24.51
N LYS A 309 -10.25 -24.92 -23.47
CA LYS A 309 -11.21 -25.00 -22.37
C LYS A 309 -12.36 -23.99 -22.55
N GLY A 310 -12.48 -23.38 -23.72
CA GLY A 310 -13.50 -22.39 -24.03
C GLY A 310 -13.30 -21.06 -23.32
N ARG A 311 -12.12 -20.78 -22.75
CA ARG A 311 -11.86 -19.56 -21.98
C ARG A 311 -11.23 -18.47 -22.83
N PHE A 312 -11.59 -17.23 -22.53
CA PHE A 312 -11.04 -16.05 -23.18
C PHE A 312 -10.67 -15.00 -22.14
N VAL A 313 -9.81 -14.06 -22.54
CA VAL A 313 -9.41 -12.91 -21.73
C VAL A 313 -9.17 -11.70 -22.62
N PHE A 314 -9.63 -10.54 -22.17
CA PHE A 314 -9.28 -9.23 -22.69
C PHE A 314 -8.50 -8.45 -21.64
N ASN A 315 -7.36 -7.88 -22.04
CA ASN A 315 -6.68 -6.86 -21.26
C ASN A 315 -7.25 -5.50 -21.69
N ILE A 316 -7.96 -4.83 -20.79
CA ILE A 316 -8.61 -3.56 -21.08
C ILE A 316 -7.64 -2.44 -20.68
N PRO A 317 -7.42 -1.42 -21.53
CA PRO A 317 -6.67 -0.23 -21.15
C PRO A 317 -7.39 0.51 -20.01
N GLU A 318 -6.71 1.48 -19.40
CA GLU A 318 -7.34 2.35 -18.41
C GLU A 318 -8.47 3.16 -19.07
N VAL A 319 -9.68 2.97 -18.56
CA VAL A 319 -10.91 3.63 -19.03
C VAL A 319 -11.54 4.40 -17.88
N CYS A 320 -12.42 5.35 -18.19
CA CYS A 320 -13.16 6.06 -17.16
C CYS A 320 -13.99 5.08 -16.31
N ASP A 321 -14.16 5.43 -15.05
CA ASP A 321 -15.06 4.70 -14.16
C ASP A 321 -16.48 4.64 -14.76
N SER A 322 -17.20 3.55 -14.48
CA SER A 322 -18.53 3.26 -15.01
C SER A 322 -18.64 3.08 -16.54
N THR A 323 -17.52 2.88 -17.26
CA THR A 323 -17.54 2.55 -18.69
C THR A 323 -18.30 1.25 -18.95
N SER A 324 -19.28 1.29 -19.87
CA SER A 324 -20.04 0.10 -20.27
C SER A 324 -19.36 -0.67 -21.41
N PHE A 325 -19.37 -2.00 -21.29
CA PHE A 325 -18.86 -2.92 -22.33
C PHE A 325 -19.94 -3.88 -22.80
N VAL A 326 -20.03 -4.05 -24.11
CA VAL A 326 -20.80 -5.14 -24.74
C VAL A 326 -19.83 -6.24 -25.11
N VAL A 327 -20.05 -7.44 -24.56
CA VAL A 327 -19.26 -8.63 -24.88
C VAL A 327 -20.14 -9.61 -25.64
N GLN A 328 -19.64 -10.10 -26.76
CA GLN A 328 -20.36 -11.02 -27.62
C GLN A 328 -19.45 -12.18 -28.03
N ALA A 329 -19.99 -13.40 -27.96
CA ALA A 329 -19.36 -14.58 -28.53
C ALA A 329 -20.17 -15.06 -29.74
N THR A 330 -19.50 -15.70 -30.70
CA THR A 330 -20.17 -16.36 -31.84
C THR A 330 -19.53 -17.71 -32.12
N THR A 331 -20.21 -18.55 -32.91
CA THR A 331 -19.55 -19.73 -33.48
C THR A 331 -18.53 -19.31 -34.54
N PRO A 332 -17.57 -20.17 -34.94
CA PRO A 332 -16.63 -19.85 -36.02
C PRO A 332 -17.28 -19.52 -37.38
N LYS A 333 -18.57 -19.84 -37.53
CA LYS A 333 -19.39 -19.52 -38.71
C LYS A 333 -20.37 -18.37 -38.45
N ASN A 334 -20.09 -17.50 -37.48
CA ASN A 334 -20.92 -16.35 -37.08
C ASN A 334 -22.34 -16.71 -36.60
N GLY A 335 -22.53 -17.89 -36.01
CA GLY A 335 -23.80 -18.29 -35.41
C GLY A 335 -23.96 -17.81 -33.96
N SER A 336 -25.20 -17.66 -33.51
CA SER A 336 -25.55 -17.21 -32.15
C SER A 336 -25.74 -18.33 -31.12
N ARG A 337 -25.57 -19.60 -31.50
CA ARG A 337 -25.72 -20.76 -30.60
C ARG A 337 -24.50 -20.94 -29.69
N VAL A 338 -24.33 -20.01 -28.78
CA VAL A 338 -23.27 -19.99 -27.77
C VAL A 338 -23.83 -19.50 -26.45
N GLU A 339 -23.30 -20.01 -25.35
CA GLU A 339 -23.51 -19.45 -24.01
C GLU A 339 -22.23 -18.72 -23.61
N LEU A 340 -22.34 -17.44 -23.27
CA LEU A 340 -21.25 -16.60 -22.79
C LEU A 340 -21.41 -16.41 -21.28
N LEU A 341 -20.40 -16.83 -20.52
CA LEU A 341 -20.35 -16.71 -19.07
C LEU A 341 -19.15 -15.83 -18.71
N LEU A 342 -19.39 -14.68 -18.10
CA LEU A 342 -18.31 -13.81 -17.61
C LEU A 342 -17.84 -14.28 -16.23
N ASP A 343 -16.54 -14.25 -15.99
CA ASP A 343 -15.98 -14.54 -14.67
C ASP A 343 -16.37 -13.41 -13.70
N SER A 344 -16.74 -13.77 -12.47
CA SER A 344 -17.01 -12.78 -11.44
C SER A 344 -15.71 -12.16 -10.95
N VAL A 345 -15.70 -10.83 -10.82
CA VAL A 345 -14.54 -10.12 -10.27
C VAL A 345 -14.45 -10.41 -8.77
N THR A 346 -13.38 -11.08 -8.35
CA THR A 346 -13.03 -11.23 -6.94
C THR A 346 -11.94 -10.25 -6.57
N TYR A 347 -12.29 -9.27 -5.75
CA TYR A 347 -11.30 -8.39 -5.14
C TYR A 347 -10.65 -9.12 -3.95
N PRO A 348 -9.31 -9.11 -3.85
CA PRO A 348 -8.65 -9.63 -2.67
C PRO A 348 -9.15 -8.86 -1.44
N LYS A 349 -9.40 -9.57 -0.33
CA LYS A 349 -9.69 -8.90 0.93
C LYS A 349 -8.53 -7.98 1.26
N SER A 350 -8.82 -6.73 1.63
CA SER A 350 -7.79 -5.83 2.12
C SER A 350 -7.11 -6.48 3.33
N LEU A 351 -5.82 -6.77 3.19
CA LEU A 351 -4.98 -7.23 4.29
C LEU A 351 -4.38 -6.05 5.07
N PHE A 352 -4.62 -4.82 4.61
CA PHE A 352 -4.13 -3.62 5.25
C PHE A 352 -5.17 -3.10 6.23
N THR A 353 -4.84 -3.16 7.51
CA THR A 353 -5.44 -2.27 8.49
C THR A 353 -4.74 -0.93 8.34
N LEU A 354 -5.43 0.08 7.81
CA LEU A 354 -4.99 1.46 8.03
C LEU A 354 -4.73 1.62 9.54
N PRO A 355 -3.68 2.35 9.96
CA PRO A 355 -3.52 2.69 11.36
C PRO A 355 -4.87 3.18 11.86
N GLN A 356 -5.35 2.62 12.97
CA GLN A 356 -6.52 3.21 13.60
C GLN A 356 -6.11 4.63 13.91
N THR A 357 -6.64 5.56 13.12
CA THR A 357 -6.76 6.91 13.58
C THR A 357 -7.42 6.78 14.95
N GLN A 358 -6.95 7.56 15.93
CA GLN A 358 -7.94 8.06 16.86
C GLN A 358 -8.98 8.70 15.95
N MET A 359 -10.11 8.01 15.72
CA MET A 359 -11.14 8.44 14.78
C MET A 359 -11.29 9.93 15.02
N GLY A 360 -10.79 10.75 14.09
CA GLY A 360 -11.01 12.19 14.16
C GLY A 360 -12.51 12.33 14.35
N ASN A 361 -12.89 13.09 15.39
CA ASN A 361 -14.25 13.22 15.93
C ASN A 361 -15.30 12.66 14.95
N ARG A 362 -15.77 11.42 15.17
CA ARG A 362 -16.63 10.66 14.24
C ARG A 362 -17.80 11.49 13.69
N ASN A 363 -18.30 12.42 14.51
CA ASN A 363 -19.33 13.38 14.14
C ASN A 363 -18.96 14.31 12.97
N ILE A 364 -17.69 14.71 12.83
CA ILE A 364 -17.20 15.54 11.72
C ILE A 364 -17.24 14.73 10.42
N PHE A 365 -16.74 13.48 10.46
CA PHE A 365 -16.75 12.59 9.30
C PHE A 365 -18.18 12.25 8.84
N GLU A 366 -19.08 11.92 9.77
CA GLU A 366 -20.49 11.67 9.45
C GLU A 366 -21.18 12.92 8.87
N LYS A 367 -20.88 14.12 9.38
CA LYS A 367 -21.38 15.39 8.80
C LYS A 367 -20.83 15.64 7.40
N TYR A 368 -19.57 15.32 7.15
CA TYR A 368 -18.98 15.44 5.81
C TYR A 368 -19.65 14.48 4.82
N LEU A 369 -19.86 13.21 5.21
CA LEU A 369 -20.56 12.23 4.37
C LEU A 369 -21.96 12.71 3.99
N GLY A 370 -22.74 13.22 4.96
CA GLY A 370 -24.06 13.77 4.66
C GLY A 370 -24.03 14.91 3.62
N LYS A 371 -23.07 15.84 3.73
CA LYS A 371 -22.89 16.91 2.74
C LYS A 371 -22.46 16.40 1.37
N ALA A 372 -21.60 15.38 1.33
CA ALA A 372 -21.13 14.78 0.08
C ALA A 372 -22.27 14.04 -0.64
N ASP A 373 -23.08 13.29 0.11
CA ASP A 373 -24.28 12.63 -0.40
C ASP A 373 -25.30 13.65 -0.91
N ASP A 374 -25.58 14.72 -0.14
CA ASP A 374 -26.48 15.80 -0.57
C ASP A 374 -26.00 16.45 -1.88
N LYS A 375 -24.69 16.71 -1.99
CA LYS A 375 -24.09 17.26 -3.21
C LYS A 375 -24.22 16.29 -4.38
N PHE A 376 -23.91 15.01 -4.17
CA PHE A 376 -24.06 13.99 -5.20
C PHE A 376 -25.51 13.86 -5.68
N ILE A 377 -26.48 13.89 -4.76
CA ILE A 377 -27.91 13.88 -5.10
C ILE A 377 -28.30 15.15 -5.87
N GLN A 378 -27.74 16.31 -5.52
CA GLN A 378 -28.01 17.55 -6.24
C GLN A 378 -27.39 17.59 -7.64
N GLU A 379 -26.18 17.05 -7.82
CA GLU A 379 -25.46 17.11 -9.10
C GLU A 379 -25.83 15.95 -10.03
N ASN A 380 -26.05 14.74 -9.48
CA ASN A 380 -26.22 13.49 -10.23
C ASN A 380 -27.53 12.76 -9.91
N GLY A 381 -28.28 13.16 -8.87
CA GLY A 381 -29.58 12.60 -8.57
C GLY A 381 -30.68 13.13 -9.50
N MET A 382 -31.86 12.50 -9.48
CA MET A 382 -33.02 13.05 -10.18
C MET A 382 -33.37 14.42 -9.61
N HIS A 383 -33.10 15.47 -10.38
CA HIS A 383 -33.59 16.82 -10.10
C HIS A 383 -35.12 16.81 -10.00
N THR A 384 -35.62 16.79 -8.77
CA THR A 384 -37.06 16.91 -8.51
C THR A 384 -37.39 18.40 -8.50
N ILE A 385 -37.74 18.94 -9.66
CA ILE A 385 -38.33 20.28 -9.76
C ILE A 385 -39.82 20.12 -9.45
N TYR A 386 -40.24 20.54 -8.26
CA TYR A 386 -41.66 20.71 -7.97
C TYR A 386 -42.15 21.91 -8.77
N LEU A 387 -42.81 21.64 -9.88
CA LEU A 387 -43.52 22.64 -10.66
C LEU A 387 -44.90 22.86 -10.00
N ASP A 388 -45.33 24.11 -9.91
CA ASP A 388 -46.72 24.43 -9.58
C ASP A 388 -47.66 23.74 -10.58
N GLU A 389 -48.85 23.36 -10.12
CA GLU A 389 -49.86 22.71 -10.96
C GLU A 389 -50.20 23.60 -12.16
N VAL A 390 -49.79 23.18 -13.36
CA VAL A 390 -50.20 23.81 -14.61
C VAL A 390 -51.33 22.99 -15.21
N VAL A 391 -52.55 23.52 -15.14
CA VAL A 391 -53.70 22.93 -15.82
C VAL A 391 -53.58 23.20 -17.32
N VAL A 392 -53.22 22.19 -18.09
CA VAL A 392 -53.19 22.24 -19.56
C VAL A 392 -54.54 21.82 -20.11
N THR A 393 -55.40 22.79 -20.44
CA THR A 393 -56.61 22.54 -21.24
C THR A 393 -56.26 22.56 -22.73
N ALA A 394 -56.23 21.38 -23.35
CA ALA A 394 -56.15 21.23 -24.81
C ALA A 394 -57.39 20.49 -25.33
N LYS A 395 -57.93 20.92 -26.48
CA LYS A 395 -58.88 20.09 -27.24
C LYS A 395 -58.13 18.92 -27.86
N GLN A 396 -58.64 17.71 -27.63
CA GLN A 396 -58.06 16.46 -28.10
C GLN A 396 -57.91 16.46 -29.63
N ASN A 397 -56.67 16.64 -30.11
CA ASN A 397 -56.32 16.29 -31.47
C ASN A 397 -56.00 14.79 -31.51
N ARG A 398 -56.81 14.02 -32.23
CA ARG A 398 -56.55 12.60 -32.51
C ARG A 398 -55.23 12.49 -33.28
N MET A 399 -54.13 12.18 -32.59
CA MET A 399 -52.89 11.75 -33.24
C MET A 399 -53.10 10.37 -33.88
N LYS A 400 -52.62 10.21 -35.12
CA LYS A 400 -52.51 8.90 -35.78
C LYS A 400 -51.53 8.01 -35.00
N LYS A 401 -51.90 6.75 -34.80
CA LYS A 401 -51.08 5.70 -34.15
C LYS A 401 -49.68 5.62 -34.79
N GLY A 402 -48.65 5.60 -33.94
CA GLY A 402 -47.32 5.08 -34.25
C GLY A 402 -46.23 6.14 -34.39
N GLN A 403 -45.48 6.37 -33.32
CA GLN A 403 -44.00 6.38 -33.30
C GLN A 403 -43.54 6.78 -31.89
N SER A 404 -43.11 5.79 -31.11
CA SER A 404 -42.35 6.02 -29.88
C SER A 404 -40.86 6.01 -30.21
N PRO A 405 -40.05 6.93 -29.64
CA PRO A 405 -38.61 6.98 -29.85
C PRO A 405 -37.85 5.78 -29.24
N TYR A 406 -38.54 4.85 -28.56
CA TYR A 406 -37.96 3.64 -27.96
C TYR A 406 -38.11 2.37 -28.82
N SER A 407 -38.49 2.49 -30.10
CA SER A 407 -38.63 1.33 -31.00
C SER A 407 -37.36 1.07 -31.81
N SER A 408 -36.83 -0.15 -31.70
CA SER A 408 -35.72 -0.68 -32.51
C SER A 408 -36.27 -1.61 -33.61
N PRO A 409 -35.68 -1.67 -34.82
CA PRO A 409 -36.12 -2.55 -35.91
C PRO A 409 -36.01 -4.06 -35.61
N PHE A 410 -35.37 -4.42 -34.49
CA PHE A 410 -35.12 -5.81 -34.10
C PHE A 410 -36.09 -6.37 -33.04
N ASN A 411 -37.06 -5.56 -32.59
CA ASN A 411 -38.13 -6.04 -31.70
C ASN A 411 -39.43 -6.18 -32.49
N THR A 412 -39.96 -7.40 -32.61
CA THR A 412 -41.36 -7.60 -32.98
C THR A 412 -42.25 -7.07 -31.87
N LEU A 413 -43.06 -6.07 -32.20
CA LEU A 413 -44.17 -5.60 -31.37
C LEU A 413 -45.17 -6.75 -31.25
N ILE A 414 -45.28 -7.34 -30.06
CA ILE A 414 -46.37 -8.24 -29.73
C ILE A 414 -47.52 -7.37 -29.19
N THR A 415 -48.66 -7.42 -29.86
CA THR A 415 -49.86 -6.71 -29.43
C THR A 415 -50.63 -7.53 -28.38
N ALA A 416 -51.45 -6.86 -27.56
CA ALA A 416 -52.27 -7.54 -26.55
C ALA A 416 -53.24 -8.57 -27.18
N GLU A 417 -53.65 -8.37 -28.43
CA GLU A 417 -54.48 -9.30 -29.21
C GLU A 417 -53.73 -10.57 -29.68
N GLU A 418 -52.39 -10.58 -29.63
CA GLU A 418 -51.56 -11.75 -29.94
C GLU A 418 -51.16 -12.53 -28.66
N ILE A 419 -51.51 -12.01 -27.48
CA ILE A 419 -51.27 -12.64 -26.17
C ILE A 419 -52.54 -13.33 -25.63
N GLU A 420 -53.71 -13.02 -26.18
CA GLU A 420 -54.95 -13.80 -26.01
C GLU A 420 -55.12 -14.84 -27.13
#